data_AF-A0A8T3P610-F1
#
_entry.id   AF-A0A8T3P610-F1
#
_cell.length_a   1.000
_cell.length_b   1.000
_cell.length_c   1.000
_cell.angle_alpha   90.00
_cell.angle_beta   90.00
_cell.angle_gamma   90.00
#
_symmetry.space_group_name_H-M   'P 1'
#
loop_
_entity.id
_entity.type
_entity.pdbx_description
1 polymer ?
#
loop_
_entity_poly.entity_id
_entity_poly.type
_entity_poly.pdbx_seq_one_letter_code
_entity_poly.pdbx_strand_id
1 'polypeptide(L)' 'MARGPRVVAIGGGTGLSTLLRGLKETTSNITAVVTVADDGGSSGKLRDELG' A
#
# COMPACT_ATOMS: atom_id res chain seq x y z
N MET A 1 -3.02 16.49 21.23
CA MET A 1 -3.92 15.38 20.86
C MET A 1 -3.06 14.18 20.47
N ALA A 2 -3.27 13.00 21.06
CA ALA A 2 -2.51 11.81 20.71
C ALA A 2 -2.83 11.41 19.26
N ARG A 3 -1.81 11.16 18.43
CA ARG A 3 -1.94 10.98 16.97
C ARG A 3 -2.63 9.67 16.54
N GLY A 4 -3.30 8.96 17.45
CA GLY A 4 -3.86 7.62 17.22
C GLY A 4 -2.81 6.49 17.29
N PRO A 5 -3.22 5.21 17.23
CA PRO A 5 -2.32 4.06 17.24
C PRO A 5 -1.32 4.08 16.09
N ARG A 6 -0.12 3.50 16.27
CA ARG A 6 0.85 3.26 15.19
C ARG A 6 0.52 1.93 14.52
N VAL A 7 0.34 1.95 13.21
CA VAL A 7 -0.07 0.78 12.42
C VAL A 7 0.92 0.53 11.29
N VAL A 8 1.36 -0.71 11.16
CA VAL A 8 2.13 -1.18 10.00
C VAL A 8 1.24 -2.14 9.22
N ALA A 9 0.96 -1.81 7.96
CA ALA A 9 0.19 -2.65 7.03
C ALA A 9 1.14 -3.26 6.00
N ILE A 10 1.10 -4.58 5.83
CA ILE A 10 1.98 -5.33 4.93
C ILE A 10 1.12 -6.05 3.89
N GLY A 11 1.42 -5.89 2.60
CA GLY A 11 0.66 -6.55 1.53
C GLY A 11 0.91 -5.94 0.16
N GLY A 12 -0.07 -6.03 -0.74
CA GLY A 12 0.03 -5.45 -2.08
C GLY A 12 -1.34 -5.27 -2.76
N GLY A 13 -1.30 -4.79 -4.00
CA GLY A 13 -2.48 -4.66 -4.87
C GLY A 13 -3.60 -3.78 -4.33
N THR A 14 -4.81 -4.01 -4.84
CA THR A 14 -6.01 -3.23 -4.51
C THR A 14 -6.48 -3.46 -3.07
N GLY A 15 -6.30 -4.67 -2.52
CA GLY A 15 -6.72 -5.00 -1.15
C GLY A 15 -6.03 -4.12 -0.10
N LEU A 16 -4.71 -3.93 -0.22
CA LEU A 16 -3.98 -3.02 0.67
C LEU A 16 -4.46 -1.57 0.49
N SER A 17 -4.73 -1.14 -0.75
CA SER A 17 -5.23 0.22 -1.01
C SER A 17 -6.59 0.51 -0.38
N THR A 18 -7.51 -0.47 -0.38
CA THR A 18 -8.83 -0.37 0.26
C THR A 18 -8.70 -0.32 1.78
N LEU A 19 -7.86 -1.19 2.36
CA LEU A 19 -7.59 -1.19 3.80
C LEU A 19 -7.02 0.16 4.26
N LEU A 20 -6.03 0.70 3.55
CA LEU A 20 -5.41 1.98 3.90
C LEU A 20 -6.39 3.15 3.80
N ARG A 21 -7.40 3.11 2.92
CA ARG A 21 -8.46 4.13 2.88
C ARG A 21 -9.28 4.14 4.16
N GLY A 22 -9.66 2.97 4.68
CA GLY A 22 -10.39 2.87 5.95
C GLY A 22 -9.52 3.25 7.17
N LEU A 23 -8.26 2.80 7.20
CA LEU A 23 -7.37 3.07 8.33
C LEU A 23 -7.08 4.57 8.53
N LYS A 24 -7.10 5.36 7.45
CA LYS A 24 -6.90 6.83 7.51
C LYS A 24 -7.98 7.56 8.34
N GLU A 25 -9.17 6.99 8.48
CA GLU A 25 -10.23 7.53 9.34
C GLU A 25 -9.96 7.29 10.84
N THR A 26 -9.08 6.34 11.16
CA THR A 26 -8.78 5.94 12.55
C THR A 26 -7.47 6.53 13.07
N THR A 27 -6.43 6.61 12.24
CA THR A 27 -5.11 7.10 12.64
C THR A 27 -4.32 7.68 11.47
N SER A 28 -3.45 8.64 11.77
CA SER A 28 -2.49 9.19 10.81
C SER A 28 -1.11 8.52 10.88
N ASN A 29 -0.87 7.64 11.85
CA ASN A 29 0.43 6.98 12.04
C ASN A 29 0.49 5.64 11.31
N ILE A 30 0.35 5.67 9.99
CA ILE A 30 0.31 4.46 9.16
C ILE A 30 1.60 4.35 8.34
N THR A 31 2.24 3.19 8.41
CA THR A 31 3.31 2.79 7.48
C THR A 31 2.81 1.62 6.64
N ALA A 32 2.95 1.71 5.32
CA ALA A 32 2.61 0.63 4.40
C ALA A 32 3.90 0.02 3.85
N VAL A 33 4.07 -1.29 4.04
CA VAL A 33 5.13 -2.08 3.41
C VAL A 33 4.49 -2.85 2.26
N VAL A 34 4.86 -2.47 1.04
CA VAL A 34 4.23 -3.00 -0.18
C VAL A 34 5.13 -4.04 -0.82
N THR A 35 4.59 -5.22 -1.12
CA THR A 35 5.30 -6.24 -1.89
C THR A 35 5.43 -5.78 -3.34
N VAL A 36 6.66 -5.73 -3.84
CA VAL A 36 6.99 -5.43 -5.25
C VAL A 36 7.06 -6.68 -6.12
N ALA A 37 6.28 -7.72 -5.80
CA ALA A 37 6.20 -8.92 -6.63
C ALA A 37 5.41 -8.59 -7.91
N ASP A 38 6.10 -7.91 -8.84
CA ASP A 38 5.80 -7.89 -10.27
C ASP A 38 5.94 -9.35 -10.77
N ASP A 39 4.99 -9.85 -11.58
CA ASP A 39 5.27 -10.08 -13.00
C ASP A 39 3.99 -10.09 -13.88
N GLY A 40 3.07 -9.11 -13.78
CA GLY A 40 1.98 -9.12 -14.79
C GLY A 40 0.91 -8.04 -14.79
N GLY A 41 0.91 -7.17 -13.79
CA GLY A 41 0.00 -6.02 -13.77
C GLY A 41 0.44 -4.88 -14.70
N SER A 42 -0.17 -3.71 -14.54
CA SER A 42 0.26 -2.49 -15.25
C SER A 42 1.72 -2.13 -14.97
N SER A 43 2.24 -2.44 -13.79
CA SER A 43 3.64 -2.20 -13.41
C SER A 43 4.62 -3.08 -14.19
N GLY A 44 4.25 -4.33 -14.48
CA GLY A 44 5.03 -5.21 -15.36
C GLY A 44 5.06 -4.68 -16.79
N LYS A 45 3.90 -4.26 -17.33
CA LYS A 45 3.83 -3.64 -18.66
C LYS A 45 4.65 -2.36 -18.79
N LEU A 46 4.61 -1.49 -17.78
CA LEU A 46 5.43 -0.27 -17.75
C LEU A 46 6.93 -0.58 -17.64
N ARG A 47 7.32 -1.65 -16.94
CA ARG A 47 8.71 -2.13 -16.91
C ARG A 47 9.16 -2.68 -18.26
N ASP A 48 8.30 -3.40 -18.97
CA ASP A 48 8.62 -3.95 -20.30
C ASP A 48 8.65 -2.88 -21.40
N GLU A 49 7.89 -1.79 -21.27
CA GLU A 49 7.87 -0.67 -22.23
C GLU A 49 8.99 0.37 -21.99
N LEU A 50 9.53 0.45 -20.77
CA LEU A 50 10.51 1.48 -20.38
C LEU A 50 11.88 0.92 -19.96
N GLY A 51 12.04 -0.40 -19.90
CA GLY A 51 13.29 -1.12 -19.59
C GLY A 51 14.03 -1.56 -20.83
#